data_AF-A0A6A2X4D8-F1
#
_entry.id   AF-A0A6A2X4D8-F1
#
_cell.length_a   1.000
_cell.length_b   1.000
_cell.length_c   1.000
_cell.angle_alpha   90.00
_cell.angle_beta   90.00
_cell.angle_gamma   90.00
#
_symmetry.space_group_name_H-M   'P 1'
#
loop_
_entity.id
_entity.type
_entity.pdbx_description
1 polymer ?
#
loop_
_entity_poly.entity_id
_entity_poly.type
_entity_poly.pdbx_seq_one_letter_code
_entity_poly.pdbx_strand_id
1 'polypeptide(L)'
;MHPKTRKILYKLRLRKVFSGVFVKATKGVIDMLQKVEAWSHVTYGYPNLKSVKDLVYKKGYARGDKKADPLTDNNIIEQVLTESTVEVPNSTLS
;
A
#
# COMPACT_ATOMS: atom_id res chain seq x y z
N MET A 1 10.68 11.26 -18.78
CA MET A 1 9.40 10.60 -18.41
C MET A 1 8.23 11.34 -19.05
N HIS A 2 7.47 10.67 -19.91
CA HIS A 2 6.30 11.24 -20.57
C HIS A 2 5.24 11.68 -19.52
N PRO A 3 4.60 12.86 -19.68
CA PRO A 3 3.68 13.40 -18.69
C PRO A 3 2.46 12.49 -18.42
N LYS A 4 2.01 11.71 -19.40
CA LYS A 4 0.92 10.73 -19.21
C LYS A 4 1.33 9.60 -18.26
N THR A 5 2.54 9.04 -18.41
CA THR A 5 3.07 7.98 -17.54
C THR A 5 3.21 8.47 -16.11
N ARG A 6 3.69 9.71 -15.92
CA ARG A 6 3.82 10.33 -14.59
C ARG A 6 2.49 10.43 -13.86
N LYS A 7 1.42 10.80 -14.57
CA LYS A 7 0.06 10.86 -14.00
C LYS A 7 -0.41 9.48 -13.52
N ILE A 8 -0.14 8.41 -14.29
CA ILE A 8 -0.55 7.05 -13.90
C ILE A 8 0.25 6.56 -12.69
N LEU A 9 1.58 6.73 -12.67
CA LEU A 9 2.40 6.36 -11.51
C LEU A 9 2.00 7.11 -10.24
N TYR A 10 1.63 8.40 -10.37
CA TYR A 10 1.17 9.19 -9.22
C TYR A 10 -0.17 8.70 -8.68
N LYS A 11 -1.08 8.24 -9.55
CA LYS A 11 -2.33 7.56 -9.12
C LYS A 11 -2.03 6.27 -8.35
N LEU A 12 -1.02 5.50 -8.77
CA LEU A 12 -0.54 4.30 -8.08
C LEU A 12 0.32 4.61 -6.84
N ARG A 13 0.51 5.89 -6.49
CA ARG A 13 1.36 6.37 -5.38
C ARG A 13 2.87 6.07 -5.55
N LEU A 14 3.31 5.70 -6.75
CA LEU A 14 4.72 5.48 -7.10
C LEU A 14 5.39 6.81 -7.46
N ARG A 15 5.95 7.50 -6.46
CA ARG A 15 6.60 8.82 -6.62
C ARG A 15 8.13 8.77 -6.61
N LYS A 16 8.72 7.71 -6.05
CA LYS A 16 10.17 7.55 -5.88
C LYS A 16 10.67 6.36 -6.69
N VAL A 17 11.91 6.44 -7.16
CA VAL A 17 12.61 5.29 -7.77
C VAL A 17 12.81 4.22 -6.69
N PHE A 18 12.74 2.94 -7.06
CA PHE A 18 12.80 1.80 -6.13
C PHE A 18 11.74 1.79 -5.01
N SER A 19 10.56 2.38 -5.28
CA SER A 19 9.38 2.23 -4.43
C SER A 19 8.43 1.17 -4.98
N GLY A 20 7.72 0.48 -4.09
CA GLY A 20 6.72 -0.53 -4.43
C GLY A 20 5.45 -0.32 -3.61
N VAL A 21 4.30 -0.65 -4.19
CA VAL A 21 2.98 -0.52 -3.57
C VAL A 21 2.19 -1.79 -3.82
N PHE A 22 1.54 -2.31 -2.79
CA PHE A 22 0.57 -3.39 -2.95
C PHE A 22 -0.76 -2.81 -3.41
N VAL A 23 -1.30 -3.35 -4.50
CA VAL A 23 -2.57 -2.90 -5.09
C VAL A 23 -3.46 -4.10 -5.33
N LYS A 24 -4.76 -3.95 -5.04
CA LYS A 24 -5.76 -4.97 -5.37
C LYS A 24 -5.91 -5.06 -6.90
N ALA A 25 -5.86 -6.28 -7.42
CA ALA A 25 -6.10 -6.54 -8.83
C ALA A 25 -7.56 -6.24 -9.18
N THR A 26 -7.79 -5.08 -9.78
CA THR A 26 -9.09 -4.66 -10.34
C THR A 26 -8.92 -4.37 -11.82
N LYS A 27 -9.99 -4.46 -12.60
CA LYS A 27 -9.95 -4.20 -14.06
C LYS A 27 -9.28 -2.86 -14.39
N GLY A 28 -9.59 -1.81 -13.64
CA GLY A 28 -9.00 -0.48 -13.84
C GLY A 28 -7.50 -0.41 -13.51
N VAL A 29 -7.05 -1.11 -12.46
CA VAL A 29 -5.62 -1.18 -12.11
C VAL A 29 -4.84 -1.97 -13.17
N ILE A 30 -5.40 -3.08 -13.66
CA ILE A 30 -4.78 -3.90 -14.70
C ILE A 30 -4.62 -3.10 -15.99
N ASP A 31 -5.65 -2.36 -16.42
CA ASP A 31 -5.58 -1.47 -17.59
C ASP A 31 -4.54 -0.35 -17.41
N MET A 32 -4.42 0.22 -16.20
CA MET A 32 -3.37 1.18 -15.87
C MET A 32 -1.97 0.55 -15.91
N LEU A 33 -1.80 -0.68 -15.42
CA LEU A 33 -0.53 -1.40 -15.45
C LEU A 33 -0.12 -1.75 -16.88
N GLN A 34 -1.04 -2.25 -17.73
CA GLN A 34 -0.77 -2.52 -19.15
C GLN A 34 -0.32 -1.27 -19.90
N LYS A 35 -0.96 -0.11 -19.64
CA LYS A 35 -0.56 1.18 -20.21
C LYS A 35 0.82 1.65 -19.74
N VAL A 36 1.22 1.28 -18.52
CA VAL A 36 2.54 1.63 -17.96
C VAL A 36 3.61 0.65 -18.45
N GLU A 37 3.29 -0.65 -18.57
CA GLU A 37 4.17 -1.71 -19.04
C GLU A 37 4.72 -1.43 -20.44
N ALA A 38 3.85 -0.99 -21.36
CA ALA A 38 4.25 -0.62 -22.72
C ALA A 38 5.25 0.56 -22.78
N TRP A 39 5.47 1.29 -21.68
CA TRP A 39 6.23 2.55 -21.67
C TRP A 39 7.29 2.67 -20.56
N SER A 40 7.34 1.79 -19.58
CA SER A 40 7.96 2.15 -18.30
C SER A 40 8.40 0.95 -17.47
N HIS A 41 9.71 0.83 -17.29
CA HIS A 41 10.55 0.38 -16.15
C HIS A 41 9.89 -0.07 -14.82
N VAL A 42 8.73 -0.70 -14.83
CA VAL A 42 7.95 -1.10 -13.66
C VAL A 42 7.61 -2.57 -13.80
N THR A 43 8.12 -3.36 -12.87
CA THR A 43 7.80 -4.78 -12.78
C THR A 43 6.64 -4.95 -11.80
N TYR A 44 5.62 -5.70 -12.21
CA TYR A 44 4.52 -6.10 -11.34
C TYR A 44 4.39 -7.62 -11.35
N GLY A 45 3.81 -8.18 -10.29
CA GLY A 45 3.64 -9.61 -10.13
C GLY A 45 2.89 -9.92 -8.85
N TYR A 46 2.50 -11.19 -8.72
CA TYR A 46 1.83 -11.68 -7.51
C TYR A 46 2.89 -12.04 -6.46
N PRO A 47 2.86 -11.41 -5.28
CA PRO A 47 3.84 -11.68 -4.25
C PRO A 47 3.53 -12.99 -3.51
N ASN A 48 4.57 -13.64 -2.98
CA ASN A 48 4.43 -14.77 -2.07
C ASN A 48 4.23 -14.28 -0.63
N LEU A 49 3.46 -15.01 0.18
CA LEU A 49 3.22 -14.71 1.59
C LEU A 49 4.51 -14.51 2.39
N LYS A 50 5.54 -15.34 2.13
CA LYS A 50 6.85 -15.19 2.78
C LYS A 50 7.48 -13.83 2.47
N SER A 51 7.51 -13.44 1.20
CA SER A 51 8.10 -12.17 0.76
C SER A 51 7.33 -10.96 1.29
N VAL A 52 5.99 -11.05 1.39
CA VAL A 52 5.17 -9.98 1.98
C VAL A 52 5.48 -9.83 3.46
N LYS A 53 5.51 -10.94 4.22
CA LYS A 53 5.86 -10.92 5.64
C LYS A 53 7.25 -10.32 5.87
N ASP A 54 8.26 -10.82 5.16
CA ASP A 54 9.64 -10.31 5.27
C ASP A 54 9.72 -8.81 4.97
N LEU A 55 8.94 -8.32 4.00
CA LEU A 55 8.91 -6.90 3.65
C LEU A 55 8.26 -6.06 4.75
N VAL A 56 7.14 -6.51 5.31
CA VAL A 56 6.44 -5.82 6.41
C VAL A 56 7.30 -5.81 7.67
N TYR A 57 7.96 -6.93 8.02
CA TYR A 57 8.83 -6.94 9.19
C TYR A 57 10.09 -6.08 9.02
N LYS A 58 10.71 -6.06 7.84
CA LYS A 58 11.97 -5.31 7.61
C LYS A 58 11.77 -3.83 7.29
N LYS A 59 10.66 -3.49 6.63
CA LYS A 59 10.40 -2.15 6.08
C LYS A 59 9.02 -1.61 6.42
N GLY A 60 8.32 -2.24 7.36
CA GLY A 60 7.00 -1.82 7.80
C GLY A 60 7.07 -0.60 8.71
N TYR A 61 6.45 0.47 8.24
CA TYR A 61 6.19 1.67 9.04
C TYR A 61 4.68 1.87 9.06
N ALA A 62 4.12 2.08 10.24
CA ALA A 62 2.76 2.55 10.38
C ALA A 62 2.75 4.06 10.20
N ARG A 63 1.77 4.56 9.44
CA ARG A 63 1.56 6.01 9.30
C ARG A 63 0.36 6.42 10.14
N GLY A 64 0.58 6.63 11.43
CA GLY A 64 -0.40 7.24 12.36
C GLY A 64 -0.21 8.76 12.40
N ASP A 65 -1.29 9.54 12.48
CA ASP A 65 -1.32 11.00 12.70
C ASP A 65 -0.10 11.80 12.21
N LYS A 66 0.21 11.62 10.91
CA LYS A 66 1.27 12.31 10.16
C LYS A 66 2.71 11.94 10.51
N LYS A 67 2.95 11.00 11.44
CA LYS A 67 4.27 10.43 11.73
C LYS A 67 4.39 9.02 11.14
N ALA A 68 5.64 8.55 11.01
CA ALA A 68 5.95 7.22 10.49
C ALA A 68 6.68 6.47 11.59
N ASP A 69 5.95 5.64 12.32
CA ASP A 69 6.48 4.89 13.45
C ASP A 69 6.82 3.46 13.00
N PRO A 70 7.98 2.91 13.39
CA PRO A 70 8.36 1.56 13.04
C PRO A 70 7.40 0.55 13.68
N LEU A 71 7.07 -0.52 12.96
CA LEU A 71 6.22 -1.60 13.45
C LEU A 71 7.01 -2.50 14.42
N THR A 72 7.24 -2.01 15.63
CA THR A 72 7.94 -2.76 16.70
C THR A 72 6.99 -3.52 17.61
N ASP A 73 5.77 -3.00 17.80
CA ASP A 73 4.78 -3.56 18.71
C ASP A 73 3.40 -3.61 18.03
N ASN A 74 2.62 -4.63 18.36
CA ASN A 74 1.25 -4.81 17.89
C ASN A 74 0.32 -3.70 18.41
N ASN A 75 0.64 -3.11 19.57
CA ASN A 75 -0.11 -1.98 20.11
C ASN A 75 -0.19 -0.80 19.11
N ILE A 76 0.88 -0.53 18.36
CA ILE A 76 0.94 0.53 17.34
C ILE A 76 0.01 0.19 16.17
N ILE A 77 -0.09 -1.10 15.81
CA ILE A 77 -0.97 -1.58 14.75
C ILE A 77 -2.42 -1.39 15.16
N GLU A 78 -2.77 -1.79 16.38
CA GLU A 78 -4.13 -1.68 16.91
C GLU A 78 -4.58 -0.22 17.00
N GLN A 79 -3.72 0.69 17.48
CA GLN A 79 -4.06 2.11 17.55
C GLN A 79 -4.33 2.70 16.16
N VAL A 80 -3.42 2.51 15.21
CA VAL A 80 -3.55 3.08 13.86
C VAL A 80 -4.72 2.45 13.08
N LEU A 81 -4.97 1.15 13.25
CA LEU A 81 -6.07 0.49 12.56
C LEU A 81 -7.42 0.87 13.18
N THR A 82 -7.51 0.96 14.52
CA THR A 82 -8.74 1.36 15.22
C THR A 82 -9.15 2.79 14.85
N GLU A 83 -8.19 3.72 14.81
CA GLU A 83 -8.42 5.10 14.32
C GLU A 83 -8.93 5.12 12.86
N SER A 84 -8.49 4.18 12.03
CA SER A 84 -8.96 4.05 10.64
C SER A 84 -10.30 3.29 10.48
N THR A 85 -10.80 2.61 11.52
CA THR A 85 -11.99 1.73 11.48
C THR A 85 -13.15 2.15 12.39
N VAL A 86 -13.16 3.37 12.94
CA VAL A 86 -14.33 3.96 13.63
C VAL A 86 -15.52 3.98 12.63
N GLU A 87 -16.65 3.26 12.73
CA GLU A 87 -17.40 2.69 13.86
C GLU A 87 -18.07 1.35 13.47
N VAL A 88 -18.01 0.32 14.33
CA VAL A 88 -19.14 -0.61 14.49
C VAL A 88 -19.61 -0.44 15.93
N PRO A 89 -20.84 0.01 16.17
CA PRO A 89 -21.31 0.25 17.53
C PRO A 89 -21.42 -1.09 18.26
N ASN A 90 -20.56 -1.29 19.26
CA ASN A 90 -20.78 -2.28 20.30
C ASN A 90 -21.95 -1.82 21.17
N SER A 91 -23.17 -2.01 20.69
CA SER A 91 -24.38 -1.95 21.50
C SER A 91 -25.26 -3.17 21.18
N THR A 92 -24.87 -4.32 21.74
CA THR A 92 -25.74 -5.38 22.25
C THR A 92 -24.83 -6.54 22.62
N LEU A 93 -24.58 -6.71 23.91
CA LEU A 93 -24.47 -7.99 24.62
C LEU A 93 -24.17 -7.63 26.08
N SER A 94 -25.21 -7.13 26.75
CA SER A 94 -25.44 -7.27 28.19
C SER A 94 -26.61 -8.21 28.37
#